data_AF-A0A1X0DBP0-F1
#
_entry.id   AF-A0A1X0DBP0-F1
#
_cell.length_a   1.000
_cell.length_b   1.000
_cell.length_c   1.000
_cell.angle_alpha   90.00
_cell.angle_beta   90.00
_cell.angle_gamma   90.00
#
_symmetry.space_group_name_H-M   'P 1'
#
loop_
_entity.id
_entity.type
_entity.pdbx_description
1 polymer ?
#
loop_
_entity_poly.entity_id
_entity_poly.type
_entity_poly.pdbx_seq_one_letter_code
_entity_poly.pdbx_strand_id
1 'polypeptide(L)'
;MIIDTSAVLALIQDEQPHAVEVVAALAGARDPVMSAPTVAECLIVLTARHGPVARTIFERLRTEIDLDIADFTNEHAAAAQRAFLRYGKGRHPAALNFGDCMTYAAAQISHQPLLAVGNDFPRTDLEFNGGVIGYWPIPAA
;
A
#
# COMPACT_ATOMS: atom_id res chain seq x y z
N MET A 1 -9.93 3.37 -2.39
CA MET A 1 -8.68 2.78 -2.95
C MET A 1 -7.81 2.35 -1.79
N ILE A 2 -7.15 1.19 -1.84
CA ILE A 2 -6.19 0.79 -0.81
C ILE A 2 -4.84 1.46 -1.05
N ILE A 3 -4.21 1.98 -0.01
CA ILE A 3 -2.90 2.62 -0.05
C ILE A 3 -1.89 1.75 0.70
N ASP A 4 -0.73 1.51 0.08
CA ASP A 4 0.39 0.84 0.70
C ASP A 4 1.31 1.81 1.48
N THR A 5 2.08 1.27 2.42
CA THR A 5 3.15 1.99 3.13
C THR A 5 4.09 2.71 2.16
N SER A 6 4.49 2.06 1.06
CA SER A 6 5.41 2.61 0.07
C SER A 6 4.94 3.93 -0.56
N ALA A 7 3.65 4.05 -0.89
CA ALA A 7 3.08 5.26 -1.47
C ALA A 7 3.06 6.43 -0.46
N VAL A 8 2.72 6.14 0.80
CA VAL A 8 2.77 7.15 1.87
C VAL A 8 4.20 7.63 2.12
N LEU A 9 5.16 6.72 2.15
CA LEU A 9 6.57 7.05 2.33
C LEU A 9 7.11 7.89 1.17
N ALA A 10 6.69 7.61 -0.07
CA ALA A 10 7.07 8.39 -1.24
C ALA A 10 6.59 9.84 -1.14
N LEU A 11 5.35 10.07 -0.68
CA LEU A 11 4.83 11.42 -0.44
C LEU A 11 5.56 12.14 0.69
N ILE A 12 5.71 11.50 1.86
CA ILE A 12 6.30 12.14 3.05
C ILE A 12 7.76 12.55 2.81
N GLN A 13 8.49 11.78 2.03
CA GLN A 13 9.91 12.01 1.77
C GLN A 13 10.19 12.71 0.45
N ASP A 14 9.15 13.12 -0.29
CA ASP A 14 9.30 13.75 -1.60
C ASP A 14 10.15 12.90 -2.56
N GLU A 15 9.90 11.59 -2.61
CA GLU A 15 10.66 10.65 -3.46
C GLU A 15 10.31 10.85 -4.93
N GLN A 16 11.10 11.62 -5.66
CA GLN A 16 10.90 11.87 -7.09
C GLN A 16 11.33 10.66 -7.96
N PRO A 17 10.58 10.30 -9.02
CA PRO A 17 9.34 10.92 -9.50
C PRO A 17 8.06 10.43 -8.79
N HIS A 18 8.17 9.39 -7.96
CA HIS A 18 7.04 8.67 -7.36
C HIS A 18 6.08 9.56 -6.55
N ALA A 19 6.57 10.60 -5.87
CA ALA A 19 5.71 11.51 -5.12
C ALA A 19 4.67 12.20 -6.03
N VAL A 20 5.08 12.68 -7.21
CA VAL A 20 4.20 13.33 -8.19
C VAL A 20 3.17 12.34 -8.73
N GLU A 21 3.63 11.13 -9.00
CA GLU A 21 2.83 10.01 -9.49
C GLU A 21 1.74 9.59 -8.49
N VAL A 22 2.10 9.48 -7.20
CA VAL A 22 1.16 9.18 -6.12
C VAL A 22 0.14 10.31 -5.95
N VAL A 23 0.55 11.58 -5.98
CA VAL A 23 -0.39 12.72 -5.94
C VAL A 23 -1.38 12.66 -7.10
N ALA A 24 -0.90 12.38 -8.32
CA ALA A 24 -1.76 12.28 -9.49
C ALA A 24 -2.79 11.14 -9.36
N ALA A 25 -2.39 10.00 -8.80
CA ALA A 25 -3.29 8.88 -8.53
C ALA A 25 -4.35 9.23 -7.47
N LEU A 26 -3.96 9.94 -6.42
CA LEU A 26 -4.88 10.37 -5.35
C LEU A 26 -5.89 11.42 -5.82
N ALA A 27 -5.51 12.33 -6.72
CA ALA A 27 -6.40 13.37 -7.23
C ALA A 27 -7.65 12.82 -7.94
N GLY A 28 -7.58 11.61 -8.50
CA GLY A 28 -8.71 10.92 -9.13
C GLY A 28 -9.40 9.88 -8.24
N ALA A 29 -8.86 9.60 -7.06
CA ALA A 29 -9.37 8.56 -6.18
C ALA A 29 -10.57 9.05 -5.36
N ARG A 30 -11.50 8.13 -5.08
CA ARG A 30 -12.52 8.30 -4.04
C ARG A 30 -12.14 7.43 -2.86
N ASP A 31 -12.21 8.01 -1.66
CA ASP A 31 -12.07 7.34 -0.36
C ASP A 31 -10.77 6.51 -0.28
N PRO A 32 -9.59 7.15 -0.15
CA PRO A 32 -8.33 6.44 0.08
C PRO A 32 -8.36 5.78 1.47
N VAL A 33 -7.91 4.53 1.55
CA VAL A 33 -7.97 3.72 2.75
C VAL A 33 -6.65 2.98 2.94
N MET A 34 -6.14 2.92 4.18
CA MET A 34 -5.06 2.02 4.57
C MET A 34 -5.61 0.98 5.53
N SER A 35 -5.12 -0.26 5.43
CA SER A 35 -5.44 -1.25 6.46
C SER A 35 -4.66 -0.96 7.74
N ALA A 36 -5.25 -1.27 8.91
CA ALA A 36 -4.60 -1.09 10.21
C ALA A 36 -3.14 -1.63 10.30
N PRO A 37 -2.81 -2.84 9.81
CA PRO A 37 -1.42 -3.30 9.82
C PRO A 37 -0.50 -2.52 8.89
N THR A 38 -0.99 -2.05 7.74
CA THR A 38 -0.21 -1.18 6.83
C THR A 38 0.06 0.18 7.48
N VAL A 39 -0.89 0.73 8.24
CA VAL A 39 -0.66 1.95 9.06
C VAL A 39 0.41 1.70 10.12
N ALA A 40 0.36 0.56 10.80
CA ALA A 40 1.36 0.20 11.81
C ALA A 40 2.77 0.09 11.20
N GLU A 41 2.90 -0.57 10.05
CA GLU A 41 4.16 -0.65 9.31
C GLU A 41 4.67 0.75 8.93
N CYS A 42 3.82 1.57 8.31
CA CYS A 42 4.16 2.93 7.92
C CYS A 42 4.68 3.76 9.11
N LEU A 43 3.97 3.72 10.26
CA LEU A 43 4.38 4.42 11.47
C LEU A 43 5.70 3.88 12.04
N ILE A 44 5.95 2.57 11.98
CA ILE A 44 7.25 1.99 12.41
C ILE A 44 8.38 2.51 11.52
N VAL A 45 8.20 2.52 10.20
CA VAL A 45 9.21 3.01 9.26
C VAL A 45 9.46 4.51 9.44
N LEU A 46 8.40 5.31 9.56
CA LEU A 46 8.51 6.74 9.81
C LEU A 46 9.17 7.01 11.17
N THR A 47 8.86 6.24 12.20
CA THR A 47 9.49 6.38 13.53
C THR A 47 10.98 6.07 13.47
N ALA A 48 11.38 5.05 12.71
CA ALA A 48 12.79 4.75 12.50
C ALA A 48 13.56 5.89 11.80
N ARG A 49 12.89 6.67 10.94
CA ARG A 49 13.50 7.77 10.16
C ARG A 49 13.42 9.14 10.85
N HIS A 50 12.31 9.44 11.51
CA HIS A 50 11.98 10.75 12.04
C HIS A 50 11.79 10.78 13.57
N GLY A 51 11.85 9.62 14.24
CA GLY A 51 11.69 9.54 15.69
C GLY A 51 10.26 9.89 16.15
N PRO A 52 10.10 10.48 17.35
CA PRO A 52 8.79 10.70 17.97
C PRO A 52 7.79 11.56 17.16
N VAL A 53 8.27 12.38 16.21
CA VAL A 53 7.41 13.24 15.39
C VAL A 53 6.71 12.49 14.26
N ALA A 54 7.10 11.23 13.99
CA ALA A 54 6.56 10.40 12.92
C ALA A 54 5.02 10.33 12.89
N ARG A 55 4.39 10.15 14.06
CA ARG A 55 2.93 10.13 14.16
C ARG A 55 2.30 11.46 13.74
N THR A 56 2.92 12.59 14.10
CA THR A 56 2.41 13.92 13.73
C THR A 56 2.50 14.14 12.21
N ILE A 57 3.60 13.67 11.59
CA ILE A 57 3.78 13.75 10.14
C ILE A 57 2.72 12.91 9.44
N PHE A 58 2.52 11.65 9.87
CA PHE A 58 1.51 10.76 9.31
C PHE A 58 0.10 11.34 9.43
N GLU A 59 -0.31 11.82 10.61
CA GLU A 59 -1.67 12.36 10.81
C GLU A 59 -1.93 13.62 10.00
N ARG A 60 -0.91 14.46 9.77
CA ARG A 60 -1.03 15.63 8.87
C ARG A 60 -1.33 15.19 7.45
N LEU A 61 -0.53 14.28 6.90
CA LEU A 61 -0.78 13.75 5.55
C LEU A 61 -2.14 13.04 5.49
N ARG A 62 -2.47 12.22 6.49
CA ARG A 62 -3.74 11.50 6.58
C ARG A 62 -4.93 12.45 6.47
N THR A 63 -4.86 13.59 7.18
CA THR A 63 -5.90 14.63 7.13
C THR A 63 -5.94 15.32 5.77
N GLU A 64 -4.77 15.59 5.17
CA GLU A 64 -4.67 16.29 3.88
C GLU A 64 -5.25 15.50 2.71
N ILE A 65 -5.06 14.18 2.72
CA ILE A 65 -5.54 13.29 1.64
C ILE A 65 -6.87 12.58 1.98
N ASP A 66 -7.50 12.94 3.10
CA ASP A 66 -8.73 12.30 3.62
C ASP A 66 -8.62 10.77 3.71
N LEU A 67 -7.51 10.30 4.28
CA LEU A 67 -7.18 8.88 4.38
C LEU A 67 -7.87 8.20 5.57
N ASP A 68 -8.71 7.23 5.24
CA ASP A 68 -9.37 6.36 6.21
C ASP A 68 -8.52 5.15 6.59
N ILE A 69 -8.84 4.56 7.76
CA ILE A 69 -8.17 3.36 8.27
C ILE A 69 -9.20 2.25 8.41
N ALA A 70 -9.01 1.16 7.68
CA ALA A 70 -9.86 -0.02 7.74
C ALA A 70 -9.36 -1.04 8.78
N ASP A 71 -10.32 -1.67 9.46
CA ASP A 71 -10.06 -2.79 10.36
C ASP A 71 -9.47 -3.99 9.62
N PHE A 72 -8.61 -4.74 10.33
CA PHE A 72 -8.01 -5.96 9.80
C PHE A 72 -8.51 -7.18 10.56
N THR A 73 -9.33 -7.99 9.88
CA THR A 73 -10.08 -9.09 10.49
C THR A 73 -9.42 -10.45 10.25
N ASN A 74 -10.00 -11.52 10.84
CA ASN A 74 -9.55 -12.90 10.59
C ASN A 74 -9.63 -13.30 9.12
N GLU A 75 -10.58 -12.77 8.35
CA GLU A 75 -10.68 -13.01 6.91
C GLU A 75 -9.46 -12.45 6.16
N HIS A 76 -9.02 -11.25 6.55
CA HIS A 76 -7.82 -10.62 6.02
C HIS A 76 -6.57 -11.43 6.36
N ALA A 77 -6.45 -11.94 7.59
CA ALA A 77 -5.34 -12.81 7.98
C ALA A 77 -5.27 -14.08 7.12
N ALA A 78 -6.42 -14.71 6.86
CA ALA A 78 -6.49 -15.88 5.98
C ALA A 78 -6.13 -15.54 4.52
N ALA A 79 -6.56 -14.38 4.01
CA ALA A 79 -6.20 -13.91 2.67
C ALA A 79 -4.70 -13.60 2.56
N ALA A 80 -4.10 -12.94 3.56
CA ALA A 80 -2.68 -12.62 3.61
C ALA A 80 -1.82 -13.90 3.59
N GLN A 81 -2.24 -14.93 4.35
CA GLN A 81 -1.57 -16.23 4.33
C GLN A 81 -1.64 -16.90 2.95
N ARG A 82 -2.80 -16.86 2.27
CA ARG A 82 -2.94 -17.38 0.90
C ARG A 82 -2.09 -16.61 -0.10
N ALA A 83 -2.02 -15.28 0.05
CA ALA A 83 -1.16 -14.43 -0.75
C ALA A 83 0.31 -14.83 -0.60
N PHE A 84 0.77 -15.06 0.62
CA PHE A 84 2.14 -15.52 0.87
C PHE A 84 2.43 -16.89 0.24
N LEU A 85 1.49 -17.83 0.30
CA LEU A 85 1.65 -19.14 -0.33
C LEU A 85 1.82 -19.02 -1.85
N ARG A 86 1.11 -18.09 -2.49
CA ARG A 86 1.09 -17.92 -3.95
C ARG A 86 2.19 -17.00 -4.47
N TYR A 87 2.49 -15.93 -3.74
CA TYR A 87 3.31 -14.80 -4.21
C TYR A 87 4.49 -14.46 -3.31
N GLY A 88 4.66 -15.16 -2.19
CA GLY A 88 5.63 -14.80 -1.16
C GLY A 88 7.09 -14.88 -1.60
N LYS A 89 7.93 -14.11 -0.89
CA LYS A 89 9.39 -14.12 -1.05
C LYS A 89 9.98 -15.53 -0.97
N GLY A 90 10.86 -15.84 -1.91
CA GLY A 90 11.50 -17.16 -2.06
C GLY A 90 10.61 -18.23 -2.69
N ARG A 91 9.38 -17.89 -3.11
CA ARG A 91 8.42 -18.82 -3.74
C ARG A 91 7.97 -18.34 -5.11
N HIS A 92 7.77 -17.04 -5.27
CA HIS A 92 7.25 -16.44 -6.50
C HIS A 92 8.07 -15.21 -6.91
N PRO A 93 8.13 -14.87 -8.22
CA PRO A 93 8.83 -13.67 -8.68
C PRO A 93 8.24 -12.32 -8.21
N ALA A 94 7.03 -12.30 -7.65
CA ALA A 94 6.44 -11.12 -6.97
C ALA A 94 7.11 -10.87 -5.61
N ALA A 95 7.57 -11.95 -4.97
CA ALA A 95 8.35 -11.92 -3.75
C ALA A 95 7.73 -11.16 -2.56
N LEU A 96 6.39 -11.19 -2.42
CA LEU A 96 5.68 -10.50 -1.35
C LEU A 96 6.25 -10.83 0.04
N ASN A 97 6.53 -9.79 0.82
CA ASN A 97 6.93 -9.88 2.21
C ASN A 97 5.70 -9.87 3.15
N PHE A 98 5.91 -9.86 4.46
CA PHE A 98 4.82 -9.87 5.44
C PHE A 98 3.89 -8.65 5.33
N GLY A 99 4.45 -7.44 5.22
CA GLY A 99 3.70 -6.19 5.03
C GLY A 99 2.91 -6.22 3.73
N ASP A 100 3.56 -6.60 2.62
CA ASP A 100 2.90 -6.68 1.31
C ASP A 100 1.72 -7.65 1.32
N CYS A 101 1.80 -8.75 2.08
CA CYS A 101 0.69 -9.70 2.22
C CYS A 101 -0.53 -9.08 2.93
N MET A 102 -0.30 -8.17 3.89
CA MET A 102 -1.39 -7.45 4.57
C MET A 102 -2.06 -6.45 3.62
N THR A 103 -1.26 -5.67 2.91
CA THR A 103 -1.74 -4.74 1.88
C THR A 103 -2.49 -5.48 0.78
N TYR A 104 -1.94 -6.57 0.27
CA TYR A 104 -2.58 -7.44 -0.73
C TYR A 104 -3.94 -7.94 -0.24
N ALA A 105 -4.02 -8.43 1.01
CA ALA A 105 -5.26 -8.96 1.56
C ALA A 105 -6.36 -7.89 1.65
N ALA A 106 -6.00 -6.68 2.09
CA ALA A 106 -6.92 -5.56 2.16
C ALA A 106 -7.46 -5.18 0.77
N ALA A 107 -6.59 -5.11 -0.24
CA ALA A 107 -6.99 -4.82 -1.62
C ALA A 107 -7.87 -5.92 -2.22
N GLN A 108 -7.50 -7.19 -2.00
CA GLN A 108 -8.25 -8.33 -2.51
C GLN A 108 -9.66 -8.42 -1.92
N ILE A 109 -9.81 -8.26 -0.60
CA ILE A 109 -11.10 -8.40 0.09
C ILE A 109 -12.03 -7.22 -0.20
N SER A 110 -11.49 -6.00 -0.22
CA SER A 110 -12.28 -4.80 -0.49
C SER A 110 -12.65 -4.64 -1.98
N HIS A 111 -12.05 -5.44 -2.86
CA HIS A 111 -12.15 -5.28 -4.32
C HIS A 111 -11.80 -3.87 -4.80
N GLN A 112 -10.92 -3.18 -4.07
CA GLN A 112 -10.52 -1.82 -4.39
C GLN A 112 -9.15 -1.77 -5.04
N PRO A 113 -8.93 -0.82 -5.97
CA PRO A 113 -7.61 -0.56 -6.53
C PRO A 113 -6.59 -0.32 -5.43
N LEU A 114 -5.36 -0.78 -5.64
CA LEU A 114 -4.24 -0.51 -4.74
C LEU A 114 -3.39 0.64 -5.32
N LEU A 115 -2.72 1.40 -4.46
CA LEU A 115 -1.71 2.40 -4.78
C LEU A 115 -0.44 2.08 -3.99
N ALA A 116 0.63 1.73 -4.69
CA ALA A 116 1.90 1.31 -4.11
C ALA A 116 3.07 1.75 -4.99
N VAL A 117 4.23 1.95 -4.38
CA VAL A 117 5.46 2.31 -5.09
C VAL A 117 6.39 1.10 -5.09
N GLY A 118 6.89 0.70 -6.26
CA GLY A 118 7.79 -0.43 -6.45
C GLY A 118 7.21 -1.58 -7.27
N ASN A 119 7.85 -2.74 -7.18
CA ASN A 119 7.65 -3.89 -8.08
C ASN A 119 7.05 -5.12 -7.39
N ASP A 120 6.52 -4.98 -6.17
CA ASP A 120 6.08 -6.12 -5.37
C ASP A 120 4.71 -6.66 -5.84
N PHE A 121 3.78 -5.77 -6.18
CA PHE A 121 2.41 -6.11 -6.60
C PHE A 121 2.15 -6.39 -8.10
N PRO A 122 2.94 -5.90 -9.09
CA PRO A 122 2.70 -6.13 -10.52
C PRO A 122 2.63 -7.60 -10.95
N ARG A 123 3.19 -8.53 -10.18
CA ARG A 123 3.23 -9.97 -10.48
C ARG A 123 2.24 -10.77 -9.65
N THR A 124 1.16 -10.14 -9.20
CA THR A 124 0.05 -10.77 -8.47
C THR A 124 -1.20 -10.85 -9.35
N ASP A 125 -2.30 -11.38 -8.83
CA ASP A 125 -3.62 -11.43 -9.49
C ASP A 125 -4.57 -10.32 -9.03
N LEU A 126 -4.05 -9.23 -8.46
CA LEU A 126 -4.86 -8.06 -8.17
C LEU A 126 -5.28 -7.39 -9.49
N GLU A 127 -6.52 -7.65 -9.91
CA GLU A 127 -7.18 -7.01 -11.06
C GLU A 127 -8.48 -6.33 -10.58
N PHE A 128 -8.71 -5.09 -11.00
CA PHE A 128 -9.90 -4.32 -10.58
C PHE A 128 -10.71 -3.83 -11.79
N ASN A 129 -11.98 -4.23 -11.84
CA ASN A 129 -13.06 -3.84 -12.76
C ASN A 129 -12.66 -3.52 -14.22
N GLY A 130 -12.18 -4.52 -14.95
CA GLY A 130 -12.20 -4.53 -16.43
C GLY A 130 -11.03 -3.86 -17.14
N GLY A 131 -10.02 -3.39 -16.42
CA GLY A 131 -8.82 -2.81 -17.01
C GLY A 131 -8.01 -2.01 -16.01
N VAL A 132 -7.49 -2.70 -15.00
CA VAL A 132 -6.41 -2.33 -14.06
C VAL A 132 -6.27 -0.83 -13.75
N ILE A 133 -6.66 -0.43 -12.53
CA ILE A 133 -5.94 0.65 -11.86
C ILE A 133 -5.34 0.07 -10.60
N GLY A 134 -4.18 -0.52 -10.82
CA GLY A 134 -3.19 -0.70 -9.79
C GLY A 134 -2.05 0.23 -10.10
N TYR A 135 -1.86 1.31 -9.34
CA TYR A 135 -0.82 2.26 -9.67
C TYR A 135 0.49 1.83 -9.01
N TRP A 136 1.31 1.10 -9.78
CA TRP A 136 2.68 0.71 -9.45
C TRP A 136 3.59 1.41 -10.46
N PRO A 137 4.69 2.07 -10.06
CA PRO A 137 5.67 2.51 -11.02
C PRO A 137 6.18 1.31 -11.80
N ILE A 138 6.12 1.40 -13.13
CA ILE A 138 6.54 0.32 -14.02
C ILE A 138 8.04 0.09 -13.78
N PRO A 139 8.49 -1.17 -13.56
CA PRO A 139 9.93 -1.43 -13.48
C PRO A 139 10.60 -0.89 -14.74
N ALA A 140 11.64 -0.08 -14.57
CA ALA A 140 12.51 0.25 -15.70
C ALA A 140 12.97 -1.06 -16.34
N ALA A 141 12.71 -1.19 -17.64
CA ALA A 141 13.00 -2.39 -18.43
C ALA A 141 14.48 -2.80 -18.37
#